data_AF-A0A959T8L0-F1
#
_entry.id   AF-A0A959T8L0-F1
#
_cell.length_a   1.000
_cell.length_b   1.000
_cell.length_c   1.000
_cell.angle_alpha   90.00
_cell.angle_beta   90.00
_cell.angle_gamma   90.00
#
_symmetry.space_group_name_H-M   'P 1'
#
loop_
_entity.id
_entity.type
_entity.pdbx_description
1 polymer ?
#
loop_
_entity_poly.entity_id
_entity_poly.type
_entity_poly.pdbx_seq_one_letter_code
_entity_poly.pdbx_strand_id
1 'polypeptide(L)'
;GAVMLSLQFGVFDMAPESRLFLYDEDRTHFLGGFTEANEQPTGDLPTAVVPGDALVIEYVEPVPALGVSRLVVSGLTHGYRDIFAFGPQGASRDYDPGYQSAACHNNIICPEGNGWEDQASAVAMFLRPDGNGCTGALLNNTAEDGTPYFHVANHCYTATESQWVFYFNYESPTCVGSTGPT
;
A
#
# COMPACT_ATOMS: atom_id res chain seq x y z
N GLY A 1 -17.07 -13.80 0.99
CA GLY A 1 -16.17 -13.90 -0.16
C GLY A 1 -14.78 -13.63 0.33
N ALA A 2 -14.06 -12.74 -0.36
CA ALA A 2 -12.82 -12.15 0.15
C ALA A 2 -13.06 -11.37 1.46
N VAL A 3 -11.99 -10.99 2.14
CA VAL A 3 -12.01 -10.01 3.23
C VAL A 3 -11.43 -8.68 2.75
N MET A 4 -10.60 -8.71 1.70
CA MET A 4 -10.12 -7.52 1.00
C MET A 4 -9.83 -7.86 -0.47
N LEU A 5 -9.77 -6.83 -1.30
CA LEU A 5 -9.42 -6.90 -2.72
C LEU A 5 -8.34 -5.86 -3.06
N SER A 6 -7.40 -6.18 -3.94
CA SER A 6 -6.59 -5.17 -4.63
C SER A 6 -6.57 -5.45 -6.13
N LEU A 7 -6.25 -4.42 -6.92
CA LEU A 7 -6.19 -4.50 -8.37
C LEU A 7 -4.77 -4.29 -8.86
N GLN A 8 -4.49 -4.91 -10.00
CA GLN A 8 -3.33 -4.61 -10.82
C GLN A 8 -3.80 -4.18 -12.20
N PHE A 9 -3.66 -2.89 -12.52
CA PHE A 9 -3.80 -2.43 -13.89
C PHE A 9 -2.55 -2.82 -14.66
N GLY A 10 -2.69 -3.63 -15.72
CA GLY A 10 -1.59 -3.95 -16.63
C GLY A 10 -1.42 -2.91 -17.74
N VAL A 11 -2.40 -2.02 -17.87
CA VAL A 11 -2.29 -0.77 -18.63
C VAL A 11 -2.99 0.32 -17.81
N PHE A 12 -2.23 1.34 -17.46
CA PHE A 12 -2.69 2.57 -16.83
C PHE A 12 -2.13 3.75 -17.63
N ASP A 13 -2.94 4.23 -18.56
CA ASP A 13 -2.65 5.35 -19.47
C ASP A 13 -3.87 6.27 -19.43
N MET A 14 -3.69 7.46 -18.84
CA MET A 14 -4.74 8.37 -18.44
C MET A 14 -4.62 9.66 -19.23
N ALA A 15 -5.70 10.05 -19.91
CA ALA A 15 -5.74 11.34 -20.56
C ALA A 15 -5.71 12.47 -19.52
N PRO A 16 -5.17 13.66 -19.87
CA PRO A 16 -5.11 14.80 -18.96
C PRO A 16 -6.46 15.12 -18.30
N GLU A 17 -6.41 15.48 -17.02
CA GLU A 17 -7.58 15.78 -16.18
C GLU A 17 -8.52 14.59 -15.89
N SER A 18 -8.21 13.39 -16.38
CA SER A 18 -8.94 12.17 -16.02
C SER A 18 -8.62 11.74 -14.59
N ARG A 19 -9.57 11.07 -13.93
CA ARG A 19 -9.41 10.57 -12.56
C ARG A 19 -9.94 9.16 -12.41
N LEU A 20 -9.21 8.35 -11.65
CA LEU A 20 -9.63 7.03 -11.22
C LEU A 20 -9.75 6.99 -9.69
N PHE A 21 -10.86 6.43 -9.22
CA PHE A 21 -11.13 6.12 -7.82
C PHE A 21 -11.49 4.65 -7.68
N LEU A 22 -11.10 4.06 -6.55
CA LEU A 22 -11.47 2.72 -6.13
C LEU A 22 -12.10 2.82 -4.76
N TYR A 23 -13.22 2.15 -4.52
CA TYR A 23 -13.85 2.15 -3.21
C TYR A 23 -14.59 0.84 -2.93
N ASP A 24 -14.80 0.58 -1.65
CA ASP A 24 -15.63 -0.52 -1.16
C ASP A 24 -17.11 -0.28 -1.49
N GLU A 25 -17.92 -1.35 -1.48
CA GLU A 25 -19.36 -1.27 -1.82
C GLU A 25 -20.11 -0.24 -0.95
N ASP A 26 -19.73 -0.12 0.32
CA ASP A 26 -20.33 0.79 1.30
C ASP A 26 -19.81 2.23 1.22
N ARG A 27 -18.81 2.52 0.37
CA ARG A 27 -18.18 3.84 0.22
C ARG A 27 -17.61 4.38 1.54
N THR A 28 -16.96 3.53 2.31
CA THR A 28 -16.28 3.86 3.57
C THR A 28 -14.76 3.91 3.44
N HIS A 29 -14.20 3.24 2.43
CA HIS A 29 -12.78 3.21 2.13
C HIS A 29 -12.54 3.60 0.67
N PHE A 30 -11.66 4.56 0.44
CA PHE A 30 -11.40 5.12 -0.87
C PHE A 30 -9.91 5.14 -1.16
N LEU A 31 -9.55 4.68 -2.36
CA LEU A 31 -8.25 4.89 -2.98
C LEU A 31 -8.42 5.79 -4.19
N GLY A 32 -7.41 6.61 -4.45
CA GLY A 32 -7.26 7.29 -5.73
C GLY A 32 -7.47 8.78 -5.70
N GLY A 33 -8.17 9.28 -6.72
CA GLY A 33 -7.75 10.52 -7.35
C GLY A 33 -6.50 10.30 -8.22
N PHE A 34 -6.32 9.06 -8.71
CA PHE A 34 -5.20 8.72 -9.58
C PHE A 34 -5.38 9.40 -10.93
N THR A 35 -4.31 9.99 -11.45
CA THR A 35 -4.29 10.66 -12.75
C THR A 35 -3.08 10.21 -13.56
N GLU A 36 -2.80 10.86 -14.69
CA GLU A 36 -1.57 10.68 -15.46
C GLU A 36 -0.28 10.83 -14.62
N ALA A 37 -0.34 11.56 -13.50
CA ALA A 37 0.78 11.71 -12.58
C ALA A 37 1.17 10.41 -11.86
N ASN A 38 0.31 9.39 -11.91
CA ASN A 38 0.56 8.06 -11.35
C ASN A 38 1.05 7.06 -12.40
N GLU A 39 1.22 7.48 -13.65
CA GLU A 39 1.77 6.60 -14.69
C GLU A 39 3.22 6.22 -14.40
N GLN A 40 3.47 4.92 -14.40
CA GLN A 40 4.81 4.37 -14.28
C GLN A 40 5.41 4.15 -15.68
N PRO A 41 6.74 4.23 -15.86
CA PRO A 41 7.39 3.89 -17.13
C PRO A 41 7.07 2.48 -17.64
N THR A 42 6.71 1.57 -16.73
CA THR A 42 6.27 0.20 -17.01
C THR A 42 4.83 0.11 -17.52
N GLY A 43 4.03 1.18 -17.36
CA GLY A 43 2.65 1.29 -17.83
C GLY A 43 1.61 0.56 -16.97
N ASP A 44 2.01 -0.02 -15.84
CA ASP A 44 1.14 -0.67 -14.88
C ASP A 44 0.86 0.21 -13.65
N LEU A 45 -0.20 -0.10 -12.91
CA LEU A 45 -0.52 0.52 -11.62
C LEU A 45 -1.06 -0.54 -10.64
N PRO A 46 -0.32 -0.87 -9.57
CA PRO A 46 -0.84 -1.63 -8.46
C PRO A 46 -1.63 -0.72 -7.49
N THR A 47 -2.58 -1.30 -6.77
CA THR A 47 -3.40 -0.56 -5.81
C THR A 47 -3.25 -1.12 -4.41
N ALA A 48 -3.40 -0.27 -3.39
CA ALA A 48 -3.60 -0.75 -2.03
C ALA A 48 -4.84 -1.66 -1.95
N VAL A 49 -4.95 -2.39 -0.85
CA VAL A 49 -6.10 -3.27 -0.60
C VAL A 49 -7.30 -2.45 -0.14
N VAL A 50 -8.47 -2.81 -0.63
CA VAL A 50 -9.78 -2.26 -0.26
C VAL A 50 -10.51 -3.34 0.54
N PRO A 51 -11.08 -3.03 1.72
CA PRO A 51 -11.86 -3.99 2.49
C PRO A 51 -13.09 -4.52 1.75
N GLY A 52 -13.49 -5.75 2.05
CA GLY A 52 -14.69 -6.40 1.52
C GLY A 52 -14.42 -7.37 0.37
N ASP A 53 -15.49 -7.94 -0.17
CA ASP A 53 -15.47 -8.86 -1.32
C ASP A 53 -16.08 -8.26 -2.59
N ALA A 54 -16.35 -6.96 -2.58
CA ALA A 54 -16.74 -6.16 -3.73
C ALA A 54 -15.91 -4.86 -3.77
N LEU A 55 -15.59 -4.40 -4.98
CA LEU A 55 -14.83 -3.19 -5.23
C LEU A 55 -15.44 -2.47 -6.44
N VAL A 56 -15.62 -1.16 -6.31
CA VAL A 56 -16.08 -0.28 -7.38
C VAL A 56 -14.91 0.45 -7.99
N ILE A 57 -14.83 0.44 -9.33
CA ILE A 57 -13.89 1.24 -10.10
C ILE A 57 -14.68 2.41 -10.69
N GLU A 58 -14.39 3.63 -10.26
CA GLU A 58 -14.99 4.85 -10.79
C GLU A 58 -13.96 5.61 -11.61
N TYR A 59 -14.28 5.79 -12.89
CA TYR A 59 -13.43 6.47 -13.85
C TYR A 59 -14.15 7.70 -14.40
N VAL A 60 -13.48 8.84 -14.38
CA VAL A 60 -13.98 10.13 -14.84
C VAL A 60 -13.05 10.66 -15.92
N GLU A 61 -13.58 10.81 -17.14
CA GLU A 61 -12.86 11.39 -18.28
C GLU A 61 -13.54 12.71 -18.70
N PRO A 62 -12.78 13.79 -18.95
CA PRO A 62 -13.36 15.02 -19.47
C PRO A 62 -13.79 14.82 -20.94
N VAL A 63 -14.88 15.49 -21.34
CA VAL A 63 -15.45 15.38 -22.71
C VAL A 63 -14.41 15.55 -23.83
N PRO A 64 -13.46 16.51 -23.76
CA PRO A 64 -12.45 16.68 -24.81
C PRO A 64 -11.47 15.51 -24.96
N ALA A 65 -11.33 14.67 -23.93
CA ALA A 65 -10.40 13.55 -23.90
C ALA A 65 -11.08 12.19 -24.09
N LEU A 66 -12.39 12.16 -24.40
CA LEU A 66 -13.17 10.92 -24.45
C LEU A 66 -12.52 9.85 -25.34
N GLY A 67 -12.29 8.68 -24.74
CA GLY A 67 -11.74 7.50 -25.39
C GLY A 67 -10.23 7.54 -25.64
N VAL A 68 -9.51 8.51 -25.06
CA VAL A 68 -8.05 8.58 -25.14
C VAL A 68 -7.42 7.66 -24.10
N SER A 69 -7.96 7.63 -22.89
CA SER A 69 -7.39 6.81 -21.81
C SER A 69 -7.53 5.32 -22.09
N ARG A 70 -6.53 4.55 -21.68
CA ARG A 70 -6.52 3.09 -21.77
C ARG A 70 -6.25 2.47 -20.40
N LEU A 71 -7.29 1.85 -19.85
CA LEU A 71 -7.24 1.14 -18.58
C LEU A 71 -7.51 -0.35 -18.80
N VAL A 72 -6.61 -1.21 -18.34
CA VAL A 72 -6.76 -2.67 -18.40
C VAL A 72 -6.47 -3.26 -17.03
N VAL A 73 -7.50 -3.79 -16.37
CA VAL A 73 -7.32 -4.62 -15.18
C VAL A 73 -6.73 -5.97 -15.61
N SER A 74 -5.51 -6.25 -15.16
CA SER A 74 -4.77 -7.47 -15.48
C SER A 74 -4.79 -8.51 -14.36
N GLY A 75 -5.07 -8.07 -13.13
CA GLY A 75 -5.10 -8.92 -11.95
C GLY A 75 -6.03 -8.36 -10.86
N LEU A 76 -6.55 -9.29 -10.07
CA LEU A 76 -7.30 -9.03 -8.84
C LEU A 76 -6.75 -9.97 -7.77
N THR A 77 -6.30 -9.40 -6.65
CA THR A 77 -5.89 -10.18 -5.48
C THR A 77 -7.11 -10.44 -4.60
N HIS A 78 -7.39 -11.72 -4.33
CA HIS A 78 -8.43 -12.16 -3.41
C HIS A 78 -7.83 -12.40 -2.02
N GLY A 79 -7.92 -11.42 -1.13
CA GLY A 79 -7.41 -11.53 0.23
C GLY A 79 -8.39 -12.31 1.11
N TYR A 80 -8.04 -13.52 1.52
CA TYR A 80 -8.87 -14.35 2.42
C TYR A 80 -8.55 -14.14 3.91
N ARG A 81 -7.50 -13.38 4.22
CA ARG A 81 -7.12 -12.95 5.56
C ARG A 81 -7.06 -11.44 5.57
N ASP A 82 -7.56 -10.83 6.64
CA ASP A 82 -7.40 -9.40 6.83
C ASP A 82 -5.99 -9.10 7.36
N ILE A 83 -5.14 -8.50 6.53
CA ILE A 83 -3.75 -8.21 6.90
C ILE A 83 -3.63 -6.99 7.82
N PHE A 84 -4.77 -6.32 8.07
CA PHE A 84 -4.89 -5.13 8.91
C PHE A 84 -5.84 -5.31 10.10
N ALA A 85 -6.74 -6.31 10.09
CA ALA A 85 -7.63 -6.56 11.24
C ALA A 85 -6.86 -7.03 12.47
N PHE A 86 -7.31 -6.57 13.64
CA PHE A 86 -6.76 -6.98 14.92
C PHE A 86 -7.53 -8.17 15.47
N GLY A 87 -6.81 -9.23 15.85
CA GLY A 87 -7.38 -10.28 16.68
C GLY A 87 -7.64 -9.80 18.12
N PRO A 88 -8.31 -10.61 18.97
CA PRO A 88 -8.55 -10.25 20.37
C PRO A 88 -7.25 -9.94 21.15
N GLN A 89 -7.32 -8.93 22.02
CA GLN A 89 -6.22 -8.48 22.88
C GLN A 89 -5.62 -9.64 23.70
N GLY A 90 -4.28 -9.73 23.74
CA GLY A 90 -3.55 -10.68 24.60
C GLY A 90 -3.20 -12.03 23.98
N ALA A 91 -3.51 -12.28 22.71
CA ALA A 91 -3.02 -13.46 22.01
C ALA A 91 -1.52 -13.33 21.69
N SER A 92 -0.75 -14.40 21.95
CA SER A 92 0.63 -14.55 21.46
C SER A 92 0.62 -14.65 19.95
N ARG A 93 1.39 -13.83 19.22
CA ARG A 93 1.30 -13.80 17.75
C ARG A 93 2.64 -13.53 17.09
N ASP A 94 3.02 -14.44 16.19
CA ASP A 94 4.08 -14.28 15.19
C ASP A 94 3.47 -14.06 13.77
N TYR A 95 2.22 -14.47 13.55
CA TYR A 95 1.37 -14.05 12.42
C TYR A 95 -0.09 -14.49 12.68
N ASP A 96 -1.05 -13.56 12.80
CA ASP A 96 -2.49 -13.73 12.44
C ASP A 96 -3.29 -12.47 12.85
N PRO A 97 -4.06 -11.81 11.97
CA PRO A 97 -4.27 -12.14 10.56
C PRO A 97 -3.32 -11.43 9.58
N GLY A 98 -2.34 -10.64 10.04
CA GLY A 98 -1.50 -9.82 9.15
C GLY A 98 -0.20 -9.25 9.69
N TYR A 99 0.23 -8.12 9.09
CA TYR A 99 1.48 -7.37 9.37
C TYR A 99 1.41 -6.58 10.68
N GLN A 100 1.04 -7.26 11.77
CA GLN A 100 0.94 -6.66 13.09
C GLN A 100 2.05 -7.17 14.01
N SER A 101 2.53 -6.29 14.86
CA SER A 101 3.54 -6.63 15.86
C SER A 101 2.89 -7.27 17.09
N ALA A 102 3.60 -8.22 17.71
CA ALA A 102 3.24 -8.73 19.04
C ALA A 102 3.30 -7.61 20.10
N ALA A 103 2.53 -7.77 21.19
CA ALA A 103 2.46 -6.79 22.28
C ALA A 103 3.79 -6.54 23.04
N CYS A 104 4.84 -7.31 22.77
CA CYS A 104 6.18 -7.09 23.31
C CYS A 104 7.02 -6.10 22.51
N HIS A 105 6.58 -5.70 21.31
CA HIS A 105 7.27 -4.71 20.50
C HIS A 105 6.91 -3.28 20.94
N ASN A 106 7.86 -2.36 20.78
CA ASN A 106 7.67 -0.95 21.13
C ASN A 106 7.19 -0.18 19.91
N ASN A 107 6.14 0.62 20.08
CA ASN A 107 5.73 1.57 19.06
C ASN A 107 6.72 2.73 18.96
N ILE A 108 6.92 3.26 17.76
CA ILE A 108 7.87 4.36 17.52
C ILE A 108 7.53 5.64 18.32
N ILE A 109 6.24 5.88 18.58
CA ILE A 109 5.78 7.03 19.39
C ILE A 109 6.11 6.90 20.89
N CYS A 110 6.58 5.73 21.35
CA CYS A 110 7.02 5.55 22.73
C CYS A 110 8.35 6.29 23.01
N PRO A 111 8.69 6.56 24.28
CA PRO A 111 9.94 7.25 24.63
C PRO A 111 11.22 6.61 24.08
N GLU A 112 11.21 5.30 23.81
CA GLU A 112 12.29 4.55 23.18
C GLU A 112 12.59 5.01 21.73
N GLY A 113 11.59 5.56 21.04
CA GLY A 113 11.72 6.07 19.67
C GLY A 113 12.15 7.54 19.59
N ASN A 114 12.24 8.25 20.72
CA ASN A 114 12.67 9.65 20.72
C ASN A 114 14.06 9.81 20.05
N GLY A 115 14.15 10.69 19.05
CA GLY A 115 15.37 10.94 18.30
C GLY A 115 15.58 10.02 17.08
N TRP A 116 14.59 9.18 16.75
CA TRP A 116 14.59 8.29 15.57
C TRP A 116 13.51 8.66 14.54
N GLU A 117 12.92 9.84 14.63
CA GLU A 117 11.78 10.27 13.82
C GLU A 117 12.12 10.31 12.31
N ASP A 118 13.34 10.74 11.99
CA ASP A 118 13.84 10.80 10.60
C ASP A 118 13.99 9.39 10.02
N GLN A 119 14.59 8.46 10.78
CA GLN A 119 14.78 7.07 10.36
C GLN A 119 13.45 6.33 10.27
N ALA A 120 12.51 6.61 11.19
CA ALA A 120 11.18 6.04 11.16
C ALA A 120 10.41 6.45 9.90
N SER A 121 10.48 7.73 9.53
CA SER A 121 9.85 8.27 8.31
C SER A 121 10.43 7.69 7.02
N ALA A 122 11.63 7.11 7.07
CA ALA A 122 12.26 6.42 5.95
C ALA A 122 11.81 4.96 5.79
N VAL A 123 11.21 4.35 6.82
CA VAL A 123 10.78 2.95 6.82
C VAL A 123 9.39 2.80 6.20
N ALA A 124 9.22 1.78 5.37
CA ALA A 124 7.91 1.39 4.86
C ALA A 124 7.74 -0.13 4.88
N MET A 125 6.50 -0.55 5.15
CA MET A 125 6.03 -1.87 4.74
C MET A 125 5.71 -1.82 3.25
N PHE A 126 5.95 -2.90 2.51
CA PHE A 126 5.46 -3.02 1.14
C PHE A 126 4.76 -4.36 0.93
N LEU A 127 3.72 -4.34 0.11
CA LEU A 127 2.99 -5.52 -0.33
C LEU A 127 3.33 -5.80 -1.79
N ARG A 128 3.44 -7.08 -2.11
CA ARG A 128 3.72 -7.62 -3.43
C ARG A 128 2.41 -8.18 -4.03
N PRO A 129 2.31 -8.31 -5.36
CA PRO A 129 1.10 -8.84 -6.01
C PRO A 129 0.78 -10.30 -5.63
N ASP A 130 1.77 -11.05 -5.13
CA ASP A 130 1.57 -12.42 -4.63
C ASP A 130 0.93 -12.49 -3.23
N GLY A 131 0.59 -11.34 -2.64
CA GLY A 131 -0.04 -11.22 -1.31
C GLY A 131 0.95 -11.25 -0.15
N ASN A 132 2.24 -11.45 -0.42
CA ASN A 132 3.30 -11.33 0.57
C ASN A 132 3.80 -9.89 0.66
N GLY A 133 4.71 -9.63 1.58
CA GLY A 133 5.16 -8.30 1.92
C GLY A 133 6.28 -8.35 2.93
N CYS A 134 7.03 -7.27 2.98
CA CYS A 134 8.21 -7.13 3.82
C CYS A 134 8.36 -5.67 4.23
N THR A 135 9.42 -5.39 4.97
CA THR A 135 9.85 -4.03 5.33
C THR A 135 11.09 -3.65 4.54
N GLY A 136 11.26 -2.36 4.30
CA GLY A 136 12.50 -1.76 3.83
C GLY A 136 12.63 -0.32 4.31
N ALA A 137 13.69 0.36 3.87
CA ALA A 137 13.93 1.76 4.20
C ALA A 137 14.53 2.53 3.03
N LEU A 138 14.18 3.81 2.92
CA LEU A 138 14.84 4.75 2.02
C LEU A 138 16.28 5.01 2.48
N LEU A 139 17.21 5.02 1.53
CA LEU A 139 18.61 5.35 1.74
C LEU A 139 18.98 6.60 0.94
N ASN A 140 19.72 7.50 1.58
CA ASN A 140 20.35 8.60 0.88
C ASN A 140 21.61 8.12 0.14
N ASN A 141 22.06 8.93 -0.81
CA ASN A 141 23.30 8.75 -1.55
C ASN A 141 24.22 9.97 -1.38
N THR A 142 25.47 9.88 -1.85
CA THR A 142 26.46 10.96 -1.67
C THR A 142 26.18 12.24 -2.48
N ALA A 143 25.23 12.19 -3.42
CA ALA A 143 24.80 13.36 -4.18
C ALA A 143 23.65 14.12 -3.49
N GLU A 144 23.01 13.53 -2.47
CA GLU A 144 21.90 14.14 -1.71
C GLU A 144 20.75 14.65 -2.61
N ASP A 145 20.49 13.95 -3.71
CA ASP A 145 19.57 14.39 -4.75
C ASP A 145 18.10 13.96 -4.53
N GLY A 146 17.83 13.27 -3.42
CA GLY A 146 16.50 12.75 -3.10
C GLY A 146 16.06 11.54 -3.95
N THR A 147 16.98 10.90 -4.69
CA THR A 147 16.66 9.64 -5.40
C THR A 147 16.18 8.58 -4.40
N PRO A 148 14.98 7.99 -4.59
CA PRO A 148 14.35 7.12 -3.59
C PRO A 148 14.91 5.69 -3.64
N TYR A 149 16.18 5.52 -3.27
CA TYR A 149 16.77 4.18 -3.14
C TYR A 149 16.12 3.45 -1.97
N PHE A 150 15.35 2.41 -2.25
CA PHE A 150 14.68 1.62 -1.22
C PHE A 150 15.41 0.30 -0.97
N HIS A 151 15.94 0.13 0.24
CA HIS A 151 16.71 -1.04 0.63
C HIS A 151 15.83 -2.12 1.25
N VAL A 152 15.94 -3.34 0.74
CA VAL A 152 15.18 -4.52 1.18
C VAL A 152 16.08 -5.74 1.32
N ALA A 153 15.62 -6.75 2.06
CA ALA A 153 16.30 -8.04 2.13
C ALA A 153 16.14 -8.81 0.81
N ASN A 154 17.20 -9.50 0.37
CA ASN A 154 17.19 -10.28 -0.87
C ASN A 154 16.07 -11.35 -0.93
N HIS A 155 15.68 -11.96 0.20
CA HIS A 155 14.62 -12.97 0.20
C HIS A 155 13.21 -12.38 -0.02
N CYS A 156 13.05 -11.06 0.16
CA CYS A 156 11.81 -10.34 -0.13
C CYS A 156 11.73 -9.93 -1.61
N TYR A 157 12.84 -9.98 -2.33
CA TYR A 157 12.92 -9.56 -3.72
C TYR A 157 12.23 -10.55 -4.66
N THR A 158 11.38 -10.01 -5.53
CA THR A 158 10.77 -10.67 -6.67
C THR A 158 10.77 -9.69 -7.83
N ALA A 159 10.96 -10.17 -9.07
CA ALA A 159 10.97 -9.35 -10.28
C ALA A 159 9.55 -8.89 -10.68
N THR A 160 8.88 -8.18 -9.76
CA THR A 160 7.52 -7.63 -9.86
C THR A 160 7.43 -6.27 -9.15
N GLU A 161 8.55 -5.56 -9.06
CA GLU A 161 8.76 -4.37 -8.23
C GLU A 161 7.85 -3.20 -8.64
N SER A 162 7.51 -3.09 -9.93
CA SER A 162 6.53 -2.11 -10.44
C SER A 162 5.12 -2.33 -9.89
N GLN A 163 4.85 -3.53 -9.37
CA GLN A 163 3.57 -3.93 -8.80
C GLN A 163 3.55 -3.90 -7.27
N TRP A 164 4.61 -3.42 -6.63
CA TRP A 164 4.66 -3.31 -5.17
C TRP A 164 3.92 -2.07 -4.70
N VAL A 165 3.24 -2.19 -3.57
CA VAL A 165 2.53 -1.07 -2.92
C VAL A 165 3.20 -0.79 -1.59
N PHE A 166 3.67 0.45 -1.41
CA PHE A 166 4.39 0.89 -0.23
C PHE A 166 3.44 1.61 0.74
N TYR A 167 3.52 1.25 2.01
CA TYR A 167 2.77 1.81 3.13
C TYR A 167 3.77 2.52 4.05
N PHE A 168 3.90 3.82 3.85
CA PHE A 168 4.64 4.71 4.75
C PHE A 168 3.77 5.10 5.94
N ASN A 169 4.40 5.46 7.06
CA ASN A 169 3.70 5.91 8.28
C ASN A 169 2.66 4.90 8.81
N TYR A 170 2.89 3.60 8.53
CA TYR A 170 2.09 2.52 9.11
C TYR A 170 2.57 2.25 10.55
N GLU A 171 2.16 3.10 11.48
CA GLU A 171 2.64 3.13 12.86
C GLU A 171 1.53 3.42 13.87
N SER A 172 1.63 2.94 15.11
CA SER A 172 0.57 3.19 16.09
C SER A 172 0.50 4.67 16.51
N PRO A 173 -0.70 5.30 16.59
CA PRO A 173 -0.83 6.69 17.01
C PRO A 173 -0.65 6.87 18.52
N THR A 174 -0.45 5.79 19.27
CA THR A 174 -0.26 5.79 20.72
C THR A 174 0.83 4.81 21.15
N CYS A 175 1.48 5.08 22.28
CA CYS A 175 2.54 4.19 22.77
C CYS A 175 1.99 2.82 23.22
N VAL A 176 0.73 2.76 23.66
CA VAL A 176 0.05 1.50 24.00
C VAL A 176 -0.83 1.07 22.84
N GLY A 177 -0.82 -0.23 22.53
CA GLY A 177 -1.58 -0.83 21.44
C GLY A 177 -0.66 -1.28 20.31
N SER A 178 -1.25 -1.87 19.28
CA SER A 178 -0.53 -2.32 18.07
C SER A 178 -1.18 -1.80 16.79
N THR A 179 -2.08 -0.82 16.92
CA THR A 179 -2.95 -0.36 15.85
C THR A 179 -2.33 0.84 15.14
N GLY A 180 -1.83 0.68 13.91
CA GLY A 180 -1.50 1.80 13.04
C GLY A 180 -2.70 2.27 12.21
N PRO A 181 -2.72 3.52 11.71
CA PRO A 181 -3.72 3.96 10.76
C PRO A 181 -3.53 3.20 9.45
N THR A 182 -4.65 2.79 8.86
CA THR A 182 -4.75 2.17 7.54
C THR A 182 -5.55 3.07 6.62
#